data_AF-A0AA51CEJ5-F1
#
_entry.id   AF-A0AA51CEJ5-F1
#
_cell.length_a   1.000
_cell.length_b   1.000
_cell.length_c   1.000
_cell.angle_alpha   90.00
_cell.angle_beta   90.00
_cell.angle_gamma   90.00
#
_symmetry.space_group_name_H-M   'P 1'
#
loop_
_entity.id
_entity.type
_entity.pdbx_description
1 polymer ?
#
loop_
_entity_poly.entity_id
_entity_poly.type
_entity_poly.pdbx_seq_one_letter_code
_entity_poly.pdbx_strand_id
1 'polypeptide(L)'
;MPTKTQAFAQLAEHTAEKLTSSLANWTGFLATVGRLYKYPYHEQLMIYAQRPDATACADYELWNSKMNRYVRRGSTGIALLDPTGDTPKLK
;
A
#
# COMPACT_ATOMS: atom_id res chain seq x y z
N MET A 1 4.05 -21.98 -8.50
CA MET A 1 4.00 -20.51 -8.71
C MET A 1 3.13 -19.93 -7.61
N PRO A 2 3.58 -18.95 -6.81
CA PRO A 2 2.73 -18.30 -5.82
C PRO A 2 1.59 -17.56 -6.53
N THR A 3 0.40 -17.57 -5.93
CA THR A 3 -0.71 -16.73 -6.42
C THR A 3 -0.37 -15.25 -6.21
N LYS A 4 -1.05 -14.36 -6.95
CA LYS A 4 -0.85 -12.90 -6.81
C LYS A 4 -1.03 -12.45 -5.35
N THR A 5 -2.04 -12.98 -4.66
CA THR A 5 -2.28 -12.71 -3.25
C THR A 5 -1.15 -13.20 -2.35
N GLN A 6 -0.64 -14.42 -2.58
CA GLN A 6 0.51 -14.95 -1.83
C GLN A 6 1.77 -14.11 -2.05
N ALA A 7 2.01 -13.63 -3.27
CA ALA A 7 3.14 -12.75 -3.57
C ALA A 7 3.06 -11.42 -2.81
N PHE A 8 1.88 -10.80 -2.73
CA PHE A 8 1.69 -9.58 -1.94
C PHE A 8 1.72 -9.82 -0.44
N ALA A 9 1.26 -10.97 0.04
CA ALA A 9 1.39 -11.36 1.45
C ALA A 9 2.87 -11.50 1.84
N GLN A 10 3.70 -12.16 1.02
CA GLN A 10 5.15 -12.25 1.23
C GLN A 10 5.83 -10.88 1.19
N LEU A 11 5.39 -9.99 0.29
CA LEU A 11 5.89 -8.62 0.24
C LEU A 11 5.59 -7.87 1.55
N ALA A 12 4.38 -8.02 2.09
CA ALA A 12 3.99 -7.39 3.34
C ALA A 12 4.86 -7.85 4.51
N GLU A 13 5.05 -9.17 4.64
CA GLU A 13 5.87 -9.79 5.69
C GLU A 13 7.31 -9.30 5.63
N HIS A 14 7.96 -9.40 4.47
CA HIS A 14 9.33 -8.92 4.27
C HIS A 14 9.48 -7.41 4.53
N THR A 15 8.47 -6.61 4.17
CA THR A 15 8.49 -5.18 4.44
C THR A 15 8.38 -4.91 5.94
N ALA A 16 7.52 -5.63 6.65
CA ALA A 16 7.36 -5.50 8.10
C ALA A 16 8.65 -5.85 8.85
N GLU A 17 9.34 -6.92 8.46
CA GLU A 17 10.64 -7.31 9.04
C GLU A 17 11.71 -6.23 8.83
N LYS A 18 11.76 -5.64 7.64
CA LYS A 18 12.76 -4.61 7.30
C LYS A 18 12.47 -3.25 7.89
N LEU A 19 11.21 -2.97 8.22
CA LEU A 19 10.74 -1.66 8.67
C LEU A 19 11.57 -1.09 9.81
N THR A 20 11.87 -1.93 10.80
CA THR A 20 12.57 -1.56 12.04
C THR A 20 14.05 -1.93 12.04
N SER A 21 14.56 -2.49 10.92
CA SER A 21 15.97 -2.90 10.80
C SER A 21 16.95 -1.73 10.76
N SER A 22 16.49 -0.51 10.49
CA SER A 22 17.31 0.70 10.54
C SER A 22 16.48 1.95 10.81
N LEU A 23 17.15 2.99 11.32
CA LEU A 23 16.54 4.32 11.49
C LEU A 23 16.01 4.87 10.16
N ALA A 24 16.73 4.65 9.06
CA ALA A 24 16.34 5.14 7.74
C ALA A 24 15.05 4.47 7.24
N ASN A 25 14.93 3.14 7.40
CA ASN A 25 13.72 2.42 7.02
C ASN A 25 12.52 2.85 7.89
N TRP A 26 12.75 2.99 9.19
CA TRP A 26 11.70 3.37 10.13
C TRP A 26 11.19 4.79 9.86
N THR A 27 12.09 5.76 9.71
CA THR A 27 11.72 7.15 9.42
C THR A 27 11.11 7.31 8.02
N GLY A 28 11.57 6.54 7.02
CA GLY A 28 10.96 6.49 5.69
C GLY A 28 9.52 6.00 5.71
N PHE A 29 9.24 4.95 6.50
CA PHE A 29 7.87 4.49 6.72
C PHE A 29 7.02 5.54 7.42
N LEU A 30 7.52 6.14 8.52
CA LEU A 30 6.80 7.18 9.26
C LEU A 30 6.48 8.41 8.39
N ALA A 31 7.35 8.78 7.46
CA ALA A 31 7.07 9.84 6.50
C ALA A 31 5.85 9.51 5.61
N THR A 32 5.70 8.24 5.22
CA THR A 32 4.55 7.75 4.45
C THR A 32 3.27 7.73 5.29
N VAL A 33 3.37 7.24 6.53
CA VAL A 33 2.27 7.23 7.50
C VAL A 33 1.77 8.66 7.76
N GLY A 34 2.67 9.63 7.91
CA GLY A 34 2.30 11.03 8.13
C GLY A 34 1.44 11.62 7.00
N ARG A 35 1.69 11.22 5.74
CA ARG A 35 0.87 11.64 4.58
C ARG A 35 -0.45 10.88 4.50
N LEU A 36 -0.46 9.61 4.89
CA LEU A 36 -1.57 8.67 4.69
C LEU A 36 -2.23 8.26 6.01
N TYR A 37 -2.34 9.20 6.96
CA TYR A 37 -2.81 8.94 8.32
C TYR A 37 -4.25 8.40 8.42
N LYS A 38 -5.07 8.56 7.37
CA LYS A 38 -6.45 8.03 7.31
C LYS A 38 -6.53 6.55 6.93
N TYR A 39 -5.43 5.99 6.42
CA TYR A 39 -5.34 4.58 6.05
C TYR A 39 -5.00 3.74 7.29
N PRO A 40 -5.56 2.53 7.45
CA PRO A 40 -5.14 1.61 8.50
C PRO A 40 -3.71 1.10 8.24
N TYR A 41 -3.05 0.60 9.29
CA TYR A 41 -1.65 0.18 9.25
C TYR A 41 -1.30 -0.78 8.09
N HIS A 42 -2.13 -1.80 7.84
CA HIS A 42 -1.85 -2.78 6.79
C HIS A 42 -1.89 -2.14 5.39
N GLU A 43 -2.80 -1.20 5.13
CA GLU A 43 -2.83 -0.45 3.88
C GLU A 43 -1.63 0.50 3.79
N GLN A 44 -1.26 1.19 4.88
CA GLN A 44 -0.07 2.05 4.92
C GLN A 44 1.22 1.27 4.63
N LEU A 45 1.36 0.07 5.20
CA LEU A 45 2.49 -0.84 4.95
C LEU A 45 2.56 -1.24 3.48
N MET A 46 1.41 -1.63 2.88
CA MET A 46 1.36 -2.02 1.47
C MET A 46 1.65 -0.85 0.53
N ILE A 47 1.18 0.35 0.85
CA ILE A 47 1.48 1.55 0.09
C ILE A 47 2.97 1.88 0.18
N TYR A 48 3.57 1.82 1.37
CA TYR A 48 5.01 2.03 1.55
C TYR A 48 5.85 1.00 0.77
N ALA A 49 5.47 -0.28 0.81
CA ALA A 49 6.18 -1.36 0.13
C ALA A 49 6.21 -1.20 -1.41
N GLN A 50 5.16 -0.64 -1.98
CA GLN A 50 4.98 -0.53 -3.44
C GLN A 50 5.30 0.87 -3.99
N ARG A 51 5.05 1.92 -3.20
CA ARG A 51 5.13 3.32 -3.62
C ARG A 51 5.42 4.25 -2.42
N PRO A 52 6.65 4.24 -1.88
CA PRO A 52 7.01 5.02 -0.69
C PRO A 52 6.97 6.55 -0.91
N ASP A 53 6.97 7.01 -2.16
CA ASP A 53 6.82 8.41 -2.58
C ASP A 53 5.35 8.83 -2.76
N ALA A 54 4.38 7.95 -2.50
CA ALA A 54 2.96 8.29 -2.60
C ALA A 54 2.59 9.43 -1.64
N THR A 55 1.97 10.48 -2.19
CA THR A 55 1.49 11.66 -1.44
C THR A 55 -0.01 11.66 -1.24
N ALA A 56 -0.75 10.98 -2.10
CA ALA A 56 -2.18 10.72 -1.97
C ALA A 56 -2.51 9.36 -2.59
N CYS A 57 -3.37 8.62 -1.92
CA CYS A 57 -3.94 7.37 -2.41
C CYS A 57 -5.46 7.51 -2.42
N ALA A 58 -6.10 6.83 -3.36
CA ALA A 58 -7.55 6.77 -3.50
C ALA A 58 -7.92 5.74 -4.55
N ASP A 59 -9.15 5.23 -4.46
CA ASP A 59 -9.71 4.32 -5.46
C ASP A 59 -9.91 5.03 -6.81
N TYR A 60 -9.93 4.24 -7.87
CA TYR A 60 -10.08 4.73 -9.25
C TYR A 60 -11.32 5.63 -9.41
N GLU A 61 -12.44 5.20 -8.86
CA GLU A 61 -13.70 5.93 -8.96
C GLU A 61 -13.63 7.28 -8.25
N LEU A 62 -13.00 7.35 -7.06
CA LEU A 62 -12.83 8.60 -6.33
C LEU A 62 -12.03 9.63 -7.13
N TRP A 63 -10.93 9.20 -7.76
CA TRP A 63 -10.16 10.06 -8.64
C TRP A 63 -11.01 10.61 -9.78
N ASN A 64 -11.73 9.74 -10.48
CA ASN A 64 -12.46 10.09 -11.69
C ASN A 64 -13.72 10.92 -11.42
N SER A 65 -14.55 10.51 -10.45
CA SER A 65 -15.88 11.09 -10.23
C SER A 65 -15.87 12.31 -9.30
N LYS A 66 -15.02 12.30 -8.26
CA LYS A 66 -15.04 13.33 -7.21
C LYS A 66 -13.91 14.34 -7.37
N MET A 67 -12.72 13.89 -7.75
CA MET A 67 -11.53 14.75 -7.85
C MET A 67 -11.33 15.34 -9.24
N ASN A 68 -12.16 14.95 -10.23
CA ASN A 68 -12.01 15.31 -11.65
C ASN A 68 -10.60 15.03 -12.18
N ARG A 69 -10.01 13.90 -11.76
CA ARG A 69 -8.68 13.45 -12.19
C ARG A 69 -8.78 12.03 -12.75
N TYR A 70 -8.26 11.84 -13.95
CA TYR A 70 -8.26 10.52 -14.59
C TYR A 70 -6.95 9.78 -14.36
N VAL A 71 -7.04 8.48 -14.10
CA VAL A 71 -5.87 7.60 -14.06
C VAL A 71 -5.39 7.38 -15.51
N ARG A 72 -4.10 7.63 -15.75
CA ARG A 72 -3.54 7.55 -17.11
C ARG A 72 -3.39 6.10 -17.55
N ARG A 73 -3.54 5.86 -18.85
CA ARG A 73 -3.25 4.55 -19.44
C ARG A 73 -1.81 4.12 -19.11
N GLY A 74 -1.65 2.87 -18.69
CA GLY A 74 -0.35 2.32 -18.28
C GLY A 74 0.00 2.53 -16.80
N SER A 75 -0.81 3.25 -16.03
CA SER A 75 -0.64 3.31 -14.57
C SER A 75 -0.91 1.94 -13.93
N THR A 76 -0.14 1.62 -12.89
CA THR A 76 -0.31 0.42 -12.07
C THR A 76 -0.85 0.83 -10.70
N GLY A 77 -1.91 0.16 -10.25
CA GLY A 77 -2.50 0.39 -8.93
C GLY A 77 -1.63 -0.18 -7.81
N ILE A 78 -1.89 0.27 -6.58
CA ILE A 78 -1.27 -0.27 -5.37
C ILE A 78 -2.18 -1.39 -4.86
N ALA A 79 -1.65 -2.60 -4.71
CA ALA A 79 -2.41 -3.72 -4.18
C ALA A 79 -2.55 -3.60 -2.65
N LEU A 80 -3.76 -3.64 -2.13
CA LEU A 80 -4.04 -3.63 -0.70
C LEU A 80 -4.48 -5.02 -0.24
N LEU A 81 -3.96 -5.46 0.89
CA LEU A 81 -4.36 -6.71 1.52
C LEU A 81 -5.53 -6.44 2.46
N ASP A 82 -6.60 -7.23 2.34
CA ASP A 82 -7.72 -7.25 3.26
C ASP A 82 -7.54 -8.39 4.27
N PRO A 83 -7.27 -8.08 5.56
CA PRO A 83 -7.07 -9.07 6.61
C PRO A 83 -8.37 -9.48 7.33
N THR A 84 -9.55 -9.06 6.88
CA THR A 84 -10.82 -9.27 7.62
C THR A 84 -11.34 -10.72 7.63
N GLY A 85 -10.83 -11.61 6.78
CA GLY A 85 -11.24 -13.02 6.71
C GLY A 85 -10.12 -14.01 7.06
N ASP A 86 -10.47 -15.29 7.16
CA ASP A 86 -9.52 -16.39 7.47
C ASP A 86 -8.38 -16.52 6.46
N THR A 87 -8.56 -16.00 5.24
CA THR A 87 -7.55 -15.97 4.19
C THR A 87 -7.36 -14.54 3.69
N PRO A 88 -6.12 -14.04 3.57
CA PRO A 88 -5.85 -12.71 3.03
C PRO A 88 -6.41 -12.60 1.61
N LYS A 89 -7.04 -11.47 1.29
CA LYS A 89 -7.54 -11.16 -0.05
C LYS A 89 -6.95 -9.85 -0.55
N LEU A 90 -7.01 -9.65 -1.86
CA LEU A 90 -6.72 -8.34 -2.45
C LEU A 90 -8.02 -7.54 -2.52
N LYS A 91 -7.94 -6.27 -2.11
CA LYS A 91 -8.98 -5.27 -2.26
C LYS A 91 -8.92 -4.61 -3.64
#